data_AF-A0A6V8MQP9-F1
#
_entry.id   AF-A0A6V8MQP9-F1
#
_cell.length_a   1.000
_cell.length_b   1.000
_cell.length_c   1.000
_cell.angle_alpha   90.00
_cell.angle_beta   90.00
_cell.angle_gamma   90.00
#
_symmetry.space_group_name_H-M   'P 1'
#
loop_
_entity.id
_entity.type
_entity.pdbx_description
1 polymer ?
#
loop_
_entity_poly.entity_id
_entity_poly.type
_entity_poly.pdbx_seq_one_letter_code
_entity_poly.pdbx_strand_id
1 'polypeptide(L)' 'MDFDYTKYIYLPDCKDGCGAITDWLSSREMAREAGENHHKSTGHDWVLIEKMREE' A
#
# COMPACT_ATOMS: atom_id res chain seq x y z
N MET A 1 -1.39 22.00 4.78
CA MET A 1 -1.45 20.56 4.48
C MET A 1 -0.48 19.89 5.40
N ASP A 2 -0.97 19.44 6.56
CA ASP A 2 -0.20 18.57 7.44
C ASP A 2 0.04 17.27 6.68
N PHE A 3 1.24 17.15 6.10
CA PHE A 3 1.73 15.85 5.69
C PHE A 3 1.96 15.10 6.99
N ASP A 4 0.91 14.38 7.41
CA ASP A 4 0.95 13.40 8.48
C ASP A 4 2.12 12.45 8.15
N TYR A 5 3.30 12.77 8.69
CA TYR A 5 4.43 11.86 8.77
C TYR A 5 4.04 10.81 9.81
N THR A 6 3.05 9.99 9.44
CA THR A 6 2.56 8.95 10.31
C THR A 6 3.74 8.03 10.59
N LYS A 7 3.87 7.59 11.85
CA LYS A 7 4.88 6.64 12.30
C LYS A 7 4.82 5.30 11.55
N TYR A 8 3.94 5.18 10.57
CA TYR A 8 3.57 3.98 9.85
C TYR A 8 3.94 4.12 8.38
N ILE A 9 4.30 3.00 7.79
CA ILE A 9 4.46 2.83 6.36
C ILE A 9 3.55 1.68 5.92
N TYR A 10 3.06 1.80 4.69
CA TYR A 10 2.00 0.97 4.15
C TYR A 10 2.48 0.31 2.87
N LEU A 11 2.15 -0.98 2.71
CA LEU A 11 2.51 -1.77 1.56
C LEU A 11 1.24 -2.46 1.02
N PRO A 12 0.77 -2.10 -0.18
CA PRO A 12 -0.27 -2.86 -0.84
C PRO A 12 0.33 -4.15 -1.42
N ASP A 13 -0.20 -5.28 -0.98
CA ASP A 13 0.24 -6.63 -1.33
C ASP A 13 -0.89 -7.38 -2.04
N CYS A 14 -0.60 -7.89 -3.23
CA CYS A 14 -1.51 -8.67 -4.04
C CYS A 14 -1.58 -10.13 -3.56
N LYS A 15 -2.78 -10.65 -3.34
CA LYS A 15 -3.02 -12.02 -2.87
C LYS A 15 -3.05 -13.08 -3.97
N ASP A 16 -3.17 -12.66 -5.22
CA ASP A 16 -3.22 -13.56 -6.38
C ASP A 16 -1.84 -13.87 -6.99
N GLY A 17 -0.76 -13.58 -6.26
CA GLY A 17 0.59 -14.01 -6.63
C GLY A 17 1.46 -12.95 -7.31
N CYS A 18 1.00 -11.70 -7.45
CA CYS A 18 1.89 -10.60 -7.86
C CYS A 18 2.82 -10.15 -6.71
N GLY A 19 2.47 -10.43 -5.46
CA GLY A 19 3.21 -9.97 -4.28
C GLY A 19 3.05 -8.46 -4.07
N ALA A 20 4.11 -7.80 -3.63
CA ALA A 20 4.12 -6.37 -3.39
C ALA A 20 3.81 -5.58 -4.69
N ILE A 21 2.72 -4.81 -4.67
CA ILE A 21 2.28 -4.00 -5.82
C ILE A 21 3.22 -2.80 -6.05
N THR A 22 3.78 -2.26 -4.97
CA THR A 22 4.76 -1.17 -4.96
C THR A 22 5.66 -1.29 -3.72
N ASP A 23 6.55 -0.33 -3.52
CA ASP A 23 7.35 -0.21 -2.30
C ASP A 23 6.54 0.30 -1.10
N TRP A 24 7.15 0.28 0.08
CA TRP A 24 6.54 0.84 1.30
C TRP A 24 6.33 2.35 1.16
N LEU A 25 5.08 2.79 1.25
CA LEU A 25 4.67 4.18 1.15
C LEU A 25 4.41 4.78 2.53
N SER A 26 4.75 6.04 2.75
CA SER A 26 4.45 6.76 4.00
C SER A 26 3.03 7.30 4.09
N SER A 27 2.25 7.18 3.01
CA SER A 27 0.85 7.60 2.95
C SER A 27 -0.05 6.40 2.72
N ARG A 28 -1.02 6.22 3.63
CA ARG A 28 -2.05 5.19 3.52
C ARG A 28 -2.90 5.38 2.26
N GLU A 29 -3.22 6.62 1.91
CA GLU A 29 -4.03 6.93 0.74
C GLU A 29 -3.33 6.55 -0.55
N MET A 30 -2.02 6.85 -0.67
CA MET A 30 -1.23 6.45 -1.84
C MET A 30 -1.12 4.93 -1.98
N ALA A 31 -0.91 4.21 -0.86
CA ALA A 31 -0.86 2.76 -0.86
C ALA A 31 -2.22 2.14 -1.23
N ARG A 32 -3.32 2.74 -0.76
CA ARG A 32 -4.68 2.33 -1.14
C ARG A 32 -4.93 2.55 -2.63
N GLU A 33 -4.55 3.71 -3.17
CA GLU A 33 -4.71 4.02 -4.59
C GLU A 33 -3.94 3.05 -5.48
N ALA A 34 -2.71 2.70 -5.10
CA ALA A 34 -1.92 1.69 -5.81
C ALA A 34 -2.60 0.31 -5.81
N GLY A 35 -3.13 -0.11 -4.66
CA GLY A 35 -3.93 -1.34 -4.53
C GLY A 35 -5.18 -1.33 -5.42
N GLU A 36 -5.97 -0.26 -5.33
CA GLU A 36 -7.19 -0.11 -6.15
C GLU A 36 -6.89 -0.07 -7.65
N ASN A 37 -5.81 0.60 -8.05
CA ASN A 37 -5.39 0.63 -9.46
C ASN A 37 -4.96 -0.75 -9.96
N HIS A 38 -4.23 -1.52 -9.13
CA HIS A 38 -3.87 -2.89 -9.46
C HIS A 38 -5.14 -3.75 -9.65
N HIS A 39 -6.05 -3.73 -8.66
CA HIS A 39 -7.33 -4.45 -8.75
C HIS A 39 -8.13 -4.10 -10.00
N LYS A 40 -8.25 -2.80 -10.32
CA LYS A 40 -8.99 -2.38 -11.52
C LYS A 40 -8.33 -2.85 -12.82
N SER A 41 -7.01 -3.00 -12.84
CA SER A 41 -6.26 -3.40 -14.03
C SER A 41 -6.19 -4.93 -14.21
N THR A 42 -6.08 -5.70 -13.14
CA THR A 42 -5.86 -7.16 -13.20
C THR A 42 -7.07 -7.96 -12.73
N GLY A 43 -7.96 -7.35 -11.94
CA GLY A 43 -9.01 -8.05 -11.21
C GLY A 43 -8.52 -8.75 -9.94
N HIS A 44 -7.24 -8.60 -9.57
CA HIS A 44 -6.67 -9.29 -8.42
C HIS A 44 -7.09 -8.65 -7.09
N ASP A 45 -7.29 -9.49 -6.09
CA ASP A 45 -7.45 -9.12 -4.70
C ASP A 45 -6.12 -8.69 -4.11
N TRP A 46 -6.20 -7.68 -3.23
CA TRP A 46 -5.05 -7.09 -2.58
C TRP A 46 -5.40 -6.71 -1.15
N VAL A 47 -4.37 -6.57 -0.32
CA VAL A 47 -4.48 -6.14 1.06
C VAL A 47 -3.49 -5.02 1.34
N LEU A 48 -3.78 -4.22 2.35
CA LEU A 48 -2.88 -3.19 2.83
C LEU A 48 -2.15 -3.69 4.08
N ILE A 49 -0.84 -3.84 4.02
CA ILE A 49 0.01 -4.16 5.16
C ILE A 49 0.50 -2.85 5.76
N GLU A 50 0.32 -2.66 7.07
CA GLU A 50 0.88 -1.51 7.80
C GLU A 50 1.99 -1.97 8.76
N LYS A 51 3.09 -1.20 8.83
CA LYS A 51 4.14 -1.40 9.83
C LYS A 51 4.65 -0.06 10.35
N MET A 52 5.12 -0.02 11.59
CA MET A 52 5.82 1.16 12.10
C MET A 52 7.18 1.31 11.42
N ARG A 53 7.57 2.55 11.14
CA ARG A 53 8.92 2.89 10.68
C ARG A 53 9.85 2.72 11.88
N GLU A 54 10.77 1.76 11.80
CA GLU A 54 11.86 1.64 12.78
C GLU A 54 12.79 2.86 12.59
N GLU A 55 13.02 3.60 13.68
CA GLU A 55 13.84 4.83 13.71
C GLU A 55 15.34 4.55 13.46
#